data_AF-A0A645JGQ6-F1
#
_entry.id   AF-A0A645JGQ6-F1
#
_cell.length_a   1.000
_cell.length_b   1.000
_cell.length_c   1.000
_cell.angle_alpha   90.00
_cell.angle_beta   90.00
_cell.angle_gamma   90.00
#
_symmetry.space_group_name_H-M   'P 1'
#
loop_
_entity.id
_entity.type
_entity.pdbx_description
1 polymer ?
#
loop_
_entity_poly.entity_id
_entity_poly.type
_entity_poly.pdbx_seq_one_letter_code
_entity_poly.pdbx_strand_id
1 'polypeptide(L)' 'MFGPNYQRFREARELIANGGGYTINNYEELENKLNNLLENNAPGIIAGNYVKQNSGATDIIISRLKKNI' A
#
# COMPACT_ATOMS: atom_id res chain seq x y z
N MET A 1 2.12 1.97 -7.19
CA MET A 1 2.04 1.19 -8.45
C MET A 1 3.09 0.11 -8.41
N PHE A 2 2.79 -1.07 -8.93
CA PHE A 2 3.67 -2.23 -8.83
C PHE A 2 3.87 -2.86 -10.21
N GLY A 3 5.09 -3.29 -10.51
CA GLY A 3 5.36 -4.05 -11.73
C GLY A 3 4.63 -5.41 -11.75
N PRO A 4 4.71 -6.15 -12.86
CA PRO A 4 3.95 -7.40 -13.05
C PRO A 4 4.34 -8.50 -12.05
N ASN A 5 5.55 -8.43 -11.50
CA ASN A 5 6.13 -9.42 -10.57
C ASN A 5 5.96 -9.03 -9.09
N TYR A 6 4.81 -8.45 -8.71
CA TYR A 6 4.56 -7.95 -7.35
C TYR A 6 4.20 -9.03 -6.31
N GLN A 7 3.90 -10.25 -6.75
CA GLN A 7 3.24 -11.29 -5.95
C GLN A 7 4.06 -11.72 -4.73
N ARG A 8 5.39 -11.55 -4.76
CA ARG A 8 6.28 -11.86 -3.62
C ARG A 8 6.23 -10.81 -2.50
N PHE A 9 5.66 -9.63 -2.77
CA PHE A 9 5.55 -8.54 -1.82
C PHE A 9 4.15 -8.53 -1.19
N ARG A 10 4.09 -8.81 0.11
CA ARG A 10 2.84 -8.83 0.86
C ARG A 10 2.08 -7.50 0.75
N GLU A 11 2.77 -6.38 0.95
CA GLU A 11 2.18 -5.04 0.90
C GLU A 11 1.57 -4.73 -0.47
N ALA A 12 2.27 -5.10 -1.56
CA ALA A 12 1.77 -4.89 -2.91
C ALA A 12 0.47 -5.67 -3.16
N ARG A 13 0.42 -6.93 -2.73
CA ARG A 13 -0.79 -7.76 -2.82
C ARG A 13 -1.96 -7.16 -2.03
N GLU A 14 -1.71 -6.73 -0.80
CA GLU A 14 -2.75 -6.18 0.07
C GLU A 14 -3.26 -4.82 -0.45
N LEU A 15 -2.36 -3.96 -0.93
CA LEU A 15 -2.71 -2.67 -1.55
C LEU A 15 -3.48 -2.84 -2.86
N ILE A 16 -3.13 -3.82 -3.68
CA ILE A 16 -3.91 -4.11 -4.90
C ILE A 16 -5.29 -4.65 -4.52
N ALA A 17 -5.37 -5.58 -3.56
CA ALA A 17 -6.63 -6.19 -3.13
C ALA A 17 -7.62 -5.20 -2.51
N ASN A 18 -7.13 -4.17 -1.82
CA ASN A 18 -7.97 -3.14 -1.20
C ASN A 18 -8.22 -1.91 -2.09
N GLY A 19 -7.71 -1.89 -3.33
CA GLY A 19 -7.88 -0.77 -4.26
C GLY A 19 -6.94 0.42 -4.02
N GLY A 20 -6.00 0.33 -3.08
CA GLY A 20 -4.95 1.33 -2.84
C GLY A 20 -3.74 1.21 -3.78
N GLY A 21 -3.73 0.24 -4.69
CA GLY A 21 -2.62 -0.03 -5.58
C GLY A 21 -3.05 -0.63 -6.92
N TYR A 22 -2.17 -0.52 -7.92
CA TYR A 22 -2.35 -1.07 -9.26
C TYR A 22 -1.11 -1.85 -9.68
N THR A 23 -1.33 -2.90 -10.47
CA THR A 23 -0.28 -3.54 -11.26
C THR A 23 -0.20 -2.88 -12.63
N ILE A 24 1.02 -2.72 -13.16
CA ILE A 24 1.31 -2.14 -14.47
C ILE A 24 2.24 -3.08 -15.24
N ASN A 25 1.93 -3.35 -16.51
CA ASN A 25 2.70 -4.25 -17.36
C ASN A 25 3.53 -3.51 -18.42
N ASN A 26 3.15 -2.28 -18.75
CA ASN A 26 3.77 -1.48 -19.80
C ASN A 26 3.58 0.03 -19.55
N TYR A 27 4.15 0.85 -20.43
CA TYR A 27 4.10 2.31 -20.35
C TYR A 27 2.69 2.88 -20.51
N GLU A 28 1.91 2.36 -21.47
CA GLU A 28 0.55 2.84 -21.74
C GLU A 28 -0.38 2.62 -20.52
N GLU A 29 -0.26 1.46 -19.86
CA GLU A 29 -0.97 1.20 -18.61
C GLU A 29 -0.54 2.16 -17.49
N LEU A 30 0.77 2.44 -17.38
CA LEU A 30 1.29 3.38 -16.40
C LEU A 30 0.71 4.79 -16.62
N GLU A 31 0.79 5.30 -17.85
CA GLU A 31 0.28 6.62 -18.24
C GLU A 31 -1.21 6.73 -17.95
N ASN A 32 -2.01 5.76 -18.41
CA ASN A 32 -3.45 5.72 -18.17
C ASN A 32 -3.78 5.69 -16.68
N LYS A 33 -3.06 4.90 -15.87
CA LYS A 33 -3.31 4.84 -14.41
C LYS A 33 -2.91 6.13 -13.70
N LEU A 34 -1.83 6.79 -14.12
CA LEU A 34 -1.42 8.07 -13.56
C LEU A 34 -2.45 9.16 -13.86
N ASN A 35 -2.94 9.24 -15.10
CA ASN A 35 -3.98 10.20 -15.46
C ASN A 35 -5.26 9.98 -14.65
N ASN A 36 -5.68 8.73 -14.45
CA ASN A 36 -6.83 8.42 -13.59
C ASN A 36 -6.63 8.84 -12.12
N LEU A 37 -5.40 8.80 -11.61
CA LEU A 37 -5.11 9.22 -10.23
C LEU A 37 -5.11 10.74 -10.03
N LEU A 38 -4.91 11.51 -11.10
CA LEU A 38 -5.06 12.97 -11.05
C LEU A 38 -6.52 13.37 -10.84
N GLU A 39 -7.45 12.61 -11.45
CA GLU A 39 -8.89 12.83 -11.33
C GLU A 39 -9.51 12.16 -10.09
N ASN A 40 -8.92 11.05 -9.62
CA ASN A 40 -9.42 10.28 -8.47
C ASN A 40 -8.34 9.99 -7.43
N ASN A 41 -8.45 10.65 -6.27
CA ASN A 41 -7.52 10.49 -5.16
C ASN A 41 -7.82 9.31 -4.22
N ALA A 42 -8.94 8.59 -4.40
CA ALA A 42 -9.35 7.51 -3.50
C ALA A 42 -8.28 6.42 -3.29
N PRO A 43 -7.56 5.95 -4.32
CA PRO A 43 -6.48 4.97 -4.14
C PRO A 43 -5.36 5.50 -3.24
N GLY A 44 -5.03 6.79 -3.33
CA GLY A 44 -4.04 7.44 -2.47
C GLY A 44 -4.47 7.49 -1.01
N ILE A 45 -5.76 7.76 -0.76
CA ILE A 45 -6.33 7.74 0.60
C ILE A 45 -6.28 6.32 1.18
N ILE A 46 -6.67 5.31 0.40
CA ILE A 46 -6.64 3.91 0.82
C ILE A 46 -5.20 3.47 1.13
N ALA A 47 -4.25 3.81 0.26
CA ALA A 47 -2.83 3.51 0.48
C ALA A 47 -2.29 4.18 1.75
N GLY A 48 -2.62 5.46 1.97
CA GLY A 48 -2.24 6.17 3.18
C GLY A 48 -2.83 5.56 4.45
N ASN A 49 -4.09 5.13 4.40
CA ASN A 49 -4.75 4.43 5.51
C ASN A 49 -4.11 3.06 5.77
N TYR A 50 -3.77 2.30 4.73
CA TYR A 50 -3.06 1.03 4.85
C TYR A 50 -1.73 1.21 5.60
N VAL A 51 -0.92 2.20 5.22
CA VAL A 51 0.37 2.47 5.90
C VAL A 51 0.14 2.82 7.37
N LYS A 52 -0.82 3.70 7.67
CA LYS A 52 -1.14 4.09 9.05
C LYS A 52 -1.55 2.91 9.91
N GLN A 53 -2.37 1.99 9.37
CA GLN A 53 -2.87 0.82 10.08
C GLN A 53 -1.80 -0.26 10.32
N ASN A 54 -0.81 -0.36 9.43
CA ASN A 54 0.24 -1.38 9.51
C ASN A 54 1.55 -0.86 10.11
N SER A 55 1.60 0.41 10.52
CA SER A 55 2.75 1.04 11.18
C SER A 55 2.64 0.95 12.72
N GLY A 56 3.73 1.27 13.43
CA GLY A 56 3.73 1.37 14.90
C GLY A 56 3.90 0.04 15.65
N ALA A 57 4.13 -1.06 14.94
CA ALA A 57 4.36 -2.38 15.56
C ALA A 57 5.52 -2.37 16.56
N THR A 58 6.62 -1.67 16.26
CA THR A 58 7.78 -1.54 17.14
C THR A 58 7.40 -0.92 18.49
N ASP A 59 6.69 0.21 18.48
CA ASP A 59 6.26 0.89 19.71
C ASP A 59 5.32 0.03 20.53
N ILE A 60 4.42 -0.71 19.88
CA ILE A 60 3.51 -1.67 20.54
C ILE A 60 4.30 -2.79 21.22
N ILE A 61 5.30 -3.36 20.54
CA ILE A 61 6.15 -4.43 21.09
C ILE A 61 6.92 -3.91 22.31
N ILE A 62 7.60 -2.77 22.18
CA ILE A 62 8.36 -2.16 23.27
C ILE A 62 7.45 -1.86 24.47
N SER A 63 6.26 -1.30 24.23
CA SER A 63 5.29 -0.99 25.30
C SER A 63 4.78 -2.24 26.01
N ARG A 64 4.59 -3.34 25.29
CA ARG A 64 4.19 -4.64 25.87
C ARG A 64 5.30 -5.24 26.73
N LEU A 65 6.56 -5.16 26.27
CA LEU A 65 7.70 -5.65 27.04
C LEU A 65 7.84 -4.87 28.36
N LYS A 66 7.73 -3.54 28.33
CA LYS A 66 7.81 -2.70 29.53
C LYS A 66 6.69 -2.94 30.54
N LYS A 67 5.50 -3.36 30.11
CA LYS A 67 4.36 -3.65 31.00
C LYS A 67 4.46 -4.99 31.74
N ASN A 68 5.33 -5.89 31.26
CA ASN A 68 5.52 -7.23 31.80
C ASN A 68 6.81 -7.36 32.63
N ILE A 69 7.46 -6.24 32.93
CA ILE A 69 8.59 -6.08 33.86
C ILE A 69 8.07 -5.27 35.04
#